data_AF-A0A7X2FXX9-F1
#
_entry.id   AF-A0A7X2FXX9-F1
#
_cell.length_a   1.000
_cell.length_b   1.000
_cell.length_c   1.000
_cell.angle_alpha   90.00
_cell.angle_beta   90.00
_cell.angle_gamma   90.00
#
_symmetry.space_group_name_H-M   'P 1'
#
loop_
_entity.id
_entity.type
_entity.pdbx_description
1 polymer ?
#
loop_
_entity_poly.entity_id
_entity_poly.type
_entity_poly.pdbx_seq_one_letter_code
_entity_poly.pdbx_strand_id
1 'polypeptide(L)'
;MLTRNTERKAGFGSRLRGYFLAGILVTAPIGITVMLAWWFIGWVDDRVVHLIPHTYNPETYLPTALQGFGIPGLGLLVVIIVLTLIGMLTAGFAGRFIVRLSERILAQMPVVSKLYSALKQIFETVMAQKSDAFRQAVLIEYPRRGIWAIGFLTGTTEGEVQNLTQERVVNVFLPTTPNPTSGFLLFLPKEDVIPLTMKVEDAIKMVVSGGIVTPPDRRTDAEKAQPKTSAKTFERLDIAREKQTSGRLDT
;
A
#
# COMPACT_ATOMS: atom_id res chain seq x y z
N MET A 1 39.58 16.36 -37.06
CA MET A 1 39.18 14.94 -37.21
C MET A 1 37.76 14.82 -36.70
N LEU A 2 36.76 14.71 -37.60
CA LEU A 2 35.33 14.69 -37.26
C LEU A 2 34.82 13.25 -37.33
N THR A 3 34.45 12.66 -36.20
CA THR A 3 33.88 11.32 -36.12
C THR A 3 32.40 11.38 -36.49
N ARG A 4 32.03 10.92 -37.69
CA ARG A 4 30.63 10.76 -38.11
C ARG A 4 30.01 9.57 -37.38
N ASN A 5 28.99 9.85 -36.57
CA ASN A 5 28.16 8.85 -35.92
C ASN A 5 27.17 8.27 -36.94
N THR A 6 27.26 6.98 -37.26
CA THR A 6 26.34 6.30 -38.15
C THR A 6 25.08 5.89 -37.40
N GLU A 7 23.97 6.60 -37.63
CA GLU A 7 22.66 6.17 -37.17
C GLU A 7 22.21 4.89 -37.89
N ARG A 8 22.12 3.78 -37.15
CA ARG A 8 21.48 2.55 -37.64
C ARG A 8 19.98 2.80 -37.76
N LYS A 9 19.49 2.98 -39.00
CA LYS A 9 18.05 3.00 -39.31
C LYS A 9 17.40 1.71 -38.81
N ALA A 10 16.52 1.81 -37.82
CA ALA A 10 15.74 0.69 -37.31
C ALA A 10 14.92 0.04 -38.45
N GLY A 11 15.20 -1.24 -38.74
CA GLY A 11 14.55 -1.98 -39.83
C GLY A 11 13.06 -2.16 -39.60
N PHE A 12 12.30 -2.31 -40.70
CA PHE A 12 10.85 -2.51 -40.70
C PHE A 12 10.36 -3.59 -39.69
N GLY A 13 11.12 -4.69 -39.54
CA GLY A 13 10.81 -5.75 -38.56
C GLY A 13 10.95 -5.32 -37.09
N SER A 14 11.82 -4.38 -36.76
CA SER A 14 11.94 -3.82 -35.40
C SER A 14 10.71 -2.96 -35.07
N ARG A 15 10.16 -2.23 -36.05
CA ARG A 15 8.94 -1.44 -35.88
C ARG A 15 7.71 -2.32 -35.70
N LEU A 16 7.58 -3.38 -36.51
CA LEU A 16 6.46 -4.34 -36.40
C LEU A 16 6.47 -5.07 -35.05
N ARG A 17 7.64 -5.50 -34.56
CA ARG A 17 7.79 -6.08 -33.21
C ARG A 17 7.42 -5.07 -32.11
N GLY A 18 7.81 -3.81 -32.26
CA GLY A 18 7.42 -2.74 -31.35
C GLY A 18 5.91 -2.58 -31.25
N TYR A 19 5.20 -2.58 -32.37
CA TYR A 19 3.73 -2.47 -32.38
C TYR A 19 3.04 -3.71 -31.81
N PHE A 20 3.55 -4.92 -32.08
CA PHE A 20 3.01 -6.15 -31.50
C PHE A 20 3.17 -6.19 -29.97
N LEU A 21 4.36 -5.85 -29.46
CA LEU A 21 4.64 -5.79 -28.03
C LEU A 21 3.82 -4.70 -27.34
N ALA A 22 3.65 -3.54 -27.98
CA ALA A 22 2.79 -2.47 -27.48
C ALA A 22 1.31 -2.91 -27.43
N GLY A 23 0.83 -3.63 -28.45
CA GLY A 23 -0.51 -4.21 -28.47
C GLY A 23 -0.73 -5.15 -27.30
N ILE A 24 0.17 -6.12 -27.10
CA ILE A 24 0.12 -7.04 -25.94
C ILE A 24 0.17 -6.26 -24.63
N LEU A 25 1.06 -5.28 -24.49
CA LEU A 25 1.22 -4.52 -23.25
C LEU A 25 -0.05 -3.76 -22.87
N VAL A 26 -0.78 -3.24 -23.87
CA VAL A 26 -2.02 -2.49 -23.68
C VAL A 26 -3.21 -3.43 -23.42
N THR A 27 -3.30 -4.57 -24.11
CA THR A 27 -4.45 -5.48 -24.00
C THR A 27 -4.28 -6.55 -22.91
N ALA A 28 -3.06 -6.87 -22.50
CA ALA A 28 -2.79 -7.91 -21.50
C ALA A 28 -3.49 -7.65 -20.16
N PRO A 29 -3.52 -6.43 -19.59
CA PRO A 29 -4.20 -6.19 -18.32
C PRO A 29 -5.69 -6.52 -18.39
N ILE A 30 -6.38 -6.09 -19.47
CA ILE A 30 -7.80 -6.32 -19.69
C ILE A 30 -8.07 -7.81 -19.96
N GLY A 31 -7.24 -8.44 -20.79
CA GLY A 31 -7.34 -9.87 -21.08
C GLY A 31 -7.16 -10.72 -19.82
N ILE A 32 -6.19 -10.36 -18.96
CA ILE A 32 -5.94 -11.04 -17.69
C ILE A 32 -7.12 -10.86 -16.74
N THR A 33 -7.70 -9.66 -16.60
CA THR A 33 -8.87 -9.46 -15.73
C THR A 33 -10.07 -10.26 -16.20
N VAL A 34 -10.30 -10.30 -17.52
CA VAL A 34 -11.39 -11.06 -18.13
C VAL A 34 -11.18 -12.57 -17.96
N MET A 35 -9.96 -13.06 -18.18
CA MET A 35 -9.59 -14.46 -18.00
C MET A 35 -9.76 -14.93 -16.55
N LEU A 36 -9.31 -14.12 -15.59
CA LEU A 36 -9.46 -14.41 -14.16
C LEU A 36 -10.93 -14.40 -13.72
N ALA A 37 -11.72 -13.46 -14.23
CA ALA A 37 -13.16 -13.43 -13.99
C ALA A 37 -13.84 -14.68 -14.54
N TRP A 38 -13.52 -15.09 -15.77
CA TRP A 38 -14.08 -16.31 -16.38
C TRP A 38 -13.69 -17.58 -15.62
N TRP A 39 -12.43 -17.69 -15.19
CA TRP A 39 -11.95 -18.82 -14.40
C TRP A 39 -12.62 -18.89 -13.03
N PHE A 40 -12.79 -17.74 -12.36
CA PHE A 40 -13.44 -17.67 -11.05
C PHE A 40 -14.93 -18.01 -11.14
N ILE A 41 -15.63 -17.49 -12.15
CA ILE A 41 -17.05 -17.81 -12.38
C ILE A 41 -17.23 -19.31 -12.59
N GLY A 42 -16.44 -19.93 -13.49
CA GLY A 42 -16.51 -21.37 -13.72
C GLY A 42 -16.19 -22.20 -12.47
N TRP A 43 -15.19 -21.79 -11.70
CA TRP A 43 -14.86 -22.46 -10.43
C TRP A 43 -15.99 -22.37 -9.40
N VAL A 44 -16.68 -21.22 -9.31
CA VAL A 44 -17.85 -21.04 -8.44
C VAL A 44 -19.01 -21.89 -8.92
N ASP A 45 -19.33 -21.87 -10.22
CA ASP A 45 -20.43 -22.64 -10.79
C ASP A 45 -20.22 -24.16 -10.56
N ASP A 46 -19.02 -24.68 -10.82
CA ASP A 46 -18.69 -26.10 -10.62
C ASP A 46 -18.79 -26.56 -9.15
N ARG A 47 -18.45 -25.68 -8.20
CA ARG A 47 -18.41 -26.00 -6.77
C ARG A 47 -19.70 -25.71 -6.03
N VAL A 48 -20.45 -24.70 -6.46
CA VAL A 48 -21.65 -24.21 -5.77
C VAL A 48 -22.92 -24.79 -6.37
N VAL A 49 -23.03 -24.97 -7.70
CA VAL A 49 -24.23 -25.54 -8.32
C VAL A 49 -24.44 -27.00 -7.90
N HIS A 50 -23.36 -27.76 -7.66
CA HIS A 50 -23.43 -29.12 -7.11
C HIS A 50 -23.96 -29.22 -5.67
N LEU A 51 -24.05 -28.10 -4.95
CA LEU A 51 -24.60 -28.03 -3.59
C LEU A 51 -26.08 -27.59 -3.57
N ILE A 52 -26.64 -27.19 -4.72
CA ILE A 52 -28.03 -26.76 -4.84
C ILE A 52 -28.88 -27.97 -5.28
N PRO A 53 -29.87 -28.43 -4.49
CA PRO A 53 -30.77 -29.51 -4.88
C PRO A 53 -31.46 -29.18 -6.21
N HIS A 54 -31.55 -30.17 -7.11
CA HIS A 54 -32.06 -30.01 -8.49
C HIS A 54 -33.41 -29.29 -8.60
N THR A 55 -34.25 -29.30 -7.57
CA THR A 55 -35.54 -28.61 -7.50
C THR A 55 -35.48 -27.09 -7.46
N TYR A 56 -34.35 -26.50 -7.05
CA TYR A 56 -34.16 -25.04 -6.96
C TYR A 56 -33.17 -24.50 -7.98
N ASN A 57 -32.73 -25.32 -8.94
CA ASN A 57 -31.83 -24.86 -10.01
C ASN A 57 -32.64 -24.13 -11.11
N PRO A 58 -32.51 -22.79 -11.24
CA PRO A 58 -33.23 -22.02 -12.26
C PRO A 58 -32.81 -22.38 -13.70
N GLU A 59 -31.69 -23.09 -13.88
CA GLU A 59 -31.24 -23.60 -15.19
C GLU A 59 -32.15 -24.68 -15.77
N THR A 60 -33.02 -25.29 -14.96
CA THR A 60 -34.00 -26.29 -15.43
C THR A 60 -35.10 -25.66 -16.30
N TYR A 61 -35.32 -24.35 -16.19
CA TYR A 61 -36.38 -23.62 -16.90
C TYR A 61 -35.85 -22.75 -18.05
N LEU A 62 -34.55 -22.77 -18.32
CA LEU A 62 -33.92 -22.03 -19.41
C LEU A 62 -33.85 -22.88 -20.69
N PRO A 63 -34.06 -22.28 -21.89
CA PRO A 63 -33.91 -23.00 -23.16
C PRO A 63 -32.52 -23.63 -23.29
N THR A 64 -32.44 -24.83 -23.87
CA THR A 64 -31.24 -25.68 -23.98
C THR A 64 -30.00 -24.97 -24.56
N ALA A 65 -30.19 -23.86 -25.30
CA ALA A 65 -29.12 -23.03 -25.87
C ALA A 65 -28.39 -22.14 -24.84
N LEU A 66 -28.97 -21.93 -23.66
CA LEU A 66 -28.45 -21.08 -22.58
C LEU A 66 -28.02 -21.89 -21.35
N GLN A 67 -28.17 -23.22 -21.39
CA GLN A 67 -27.93 -24.14 -20.27
C GLN A 67 -26.44 -24.33 -19.91
N GLY A 68 -25.52 -23.65 -20.59
CA GLY A 68 -24.09 -23.54 -20.24
C GLY A 68 -23.62 -22.10 -20.01
N PHE A 69 -24.54 -21.13 -20.13
CA PHE A 69 -24.34 -19.73 -19.78
C PHE A 69 -25.30 -19.43 -18.62
N GLY A 70 -25.00 -19.98 -17.44
CA GLY A 70 -25.73 -19.68 -16.21
C GLY A 70 -25.98 -18.17 -16.11
N ILE A 71 -27.14 -17.79 -15.59
CA ILE A 71 -27.64 -16.40 -15.60
C ILE A 71 -26.50 -15.43 -15.24
N PRO A 72 -26.05 -14.56 -16.17
CA PRO A 72 -24.93 -13.67 -15.93
C PRO A 72 -25.23 -12.80 -14.71
N GLY A 73 -24.45 -12.97 -13.64
CA GLY A 73 -24.63 -12.25 -12.38
C GLY A 73 -25.24 -13.04 -11.23
N LEU A 74 -25.78 -14.24 -11.45
CA LEU A 74 -26.24 -15.11 -10.36
C LEU A 74 -25.06 -15.56 -9.48
N GLY A 75 -23.94 -15.97 -10.10
CA GLY A 75 -22.71 -16.29 -9.38
C GLY A 75 -22.16 -15.11 -8.57
N LEU A 76 -22.22 -13.88 -9.12
CA LEU A 76 -21.82 -12.67 -8.40
C LEU A 76 -22.73 -12.40 -7.20
N LEU A 77 -24.05 -12.54 -7.38
CA LEU A 77 -25.03 -12.34 -6.33
C LEU A 77 -24.88 -13.38 -5.21
N VAL A 78 -24.63 -14.65 -5.57
CA VAL A 78 -24.33 -15.73 -4.62
C VAL A 78 -23.03 -15.45 -3.86
N VAL A 79 -21.97 -15.01 -4.54
CA VAL A 79 -20.70 -14.64 -3.88
C VAL A 79 -20.90 -13.47 -2.91
N ILE A 80 -21.64 -12.45 -3.30
CA ILE A 80 -21.95 -11.31 -2.42
C ILE A 80 -22.73 -11.79 -1.19
N ILE A 81 -23.75 -12.64 -1.37
CA ILE A 81 -24.54 -13.18 -0.26
C ILE A 81 -23.67 -14.03 0.66
N VAL A 82 -22.87 -14.94 0.12
CA VAL A 82 -21.99 -15.82 0.90
C VAL A 82 -20.94 -15.02 1.66
N LEU A 83 -20.29 -14.05 1.02
CA LEU A 83 -19.31 -13.17 1.69
C LEU A 83 -19.96 -12.32 2.79
N THR A 84 -21.18 -11.83 2.55
CA THR A 84 -21.93 -11.06 3.55
C THR A 84 -22.33 -11.93 4.74
N LEU A 85 -22.79 -13.17 4.50
CA LEU A 85 -23.12 -14.14 5.55
C LEU A 85 -21.88 -14.55 6.36
N ILE A 86 -20.76 -14.84 5.69
CA ILE A 86 -19.49 -15.13 6.35
C ILE A 86 -19.05 -13.91 7.18
N GLY A 87 -19.13 -12.70 6.64
CA GLY A 87 -18.82 -11.47 7.35
C GLY A 87 -19.69 -11.26 8.58
N MET A 88 -21.00 -11.51 8.47
CA MET A 88 -21.95 -11.41 9.58
C MET A 88 -21.69 -12.46 10.67
N LEU A 89 -21.40 -13.71 10.27
CA LEU A 89 -21.04 -14.79 11.20
C LEU A 89 -19.70 -14.52 11.90
N THR A 90 -18.76 -13.89 11.20
CA THR A 90 -17.43 -13.53 11.71
C THR A 90 -17.47 -12.30 12.63
N ALA A 91 -18.36 -11.35 12.36
CA ALA A 91 -18.57 -10.15 13.18
C ALA A 91 -19.32 -10.44 14.50
N GLY A 92 -20.11 -11.52 14.55
CA GLY A 92 -20.80 -11.97 15.77
C GLY A 92 -19.91 -12.72 16.77
N PHE A 93 -20.44 -13.00 17.96
CA PHE A 93 -19.74 -13.73 19.03
C PHE A 93 -19.27 -15.15 18.61
N ALA A 94 -19.93 -15.74 17.61
CA ALA A 94 -19.58 -17.02 16.98
C ALA A 94 -18.34 -16.96 16.05
N GLY A 95 -17.95 -15.77 15.58
CA GLY A 95 -16.82 -15.59 14.68
C GLY A 95 -15.49 -16.03 15.28
N ARG A 96 -15.27 -15.71 16.57
CA ARG A 96 -14.07 -16.16 17.29
C ARG A 96 -14.00 -17.69 17.44
N PHE A 97 -15.14 -18.37 17.50
CA PHE A 97 -15.19 -19.83 17.59
C PHE A 97 -14.92 -20.48 16.23
N ILE A 98 -15.53 -19.96 15.16
CA ILE A 98 -15.32 -20.44 13.77
C ILE A 98 -13.88 -20.19 13.30
N VAL A 99 -13.30 -19.03 13.61
CA VAL A 99 -11.89 -18.71 13.29
C VAL A 99 -10.95 -19.67 14.03
N ARG A 100 -11.18 -19.94 15.32
CA ARG A 100 -10.35 -20.91 16.07
C ARG A 100 -10.50 -22.34 15.58
N LEU A 101 -11.69 -22.74 15.15
CA LEU A 101 -11.96 -24.07 14.62
C LEU A 101 -11.30 -24.27 13.24
N SER A 102 -11.41 -23.27 12.37
CA SER A 102 -10.72 -23.27 11.06
C SER A 102 -9.20 -23.26 11.25
N GLU A 103 -8.65 -22.45 12.15
CA GLU A 103 -7.23 -22.47 12.50
C GLU A 103 -6.78 -23.84 13.04
N ARG A 104 -7.59 -24.54 13.84
CA ARG A 104 -7.28 -25.91 14.31
C ARG A 104 -7.26 -26.95 13.20
N ILE A 105 -8.23 -26.90 12.29
CA ILE A 105 -8.31 -27.83 11.15
C ILE A 105 -7.15 -27.58 10.18
N LEU A 106 -6.85 -26.31 9.90
CA LEU A 106 -5.72 -25.90 9.07
C LEU A 106 -4.38 -26.25 9.72
N ALA A 107 -4.24 -26.12 11.05
CA ALA A 107 -3.02 -26.46 11.78
C ALA A 107 -2.68 -27.96 11.77
N GLN A 108 -3.65 -28.85 11.51
CA GLN A 108 -3.41 -30.29 11.32
C GLN A 108 -2.86 -30.62 9.92
N MET A 109 -2.83 -29.66 8.99
CA MET A 109 -2.26 -29.82 7.65
C MET A 109 -0.92 -29.05 7.55
N PRO A 110 0.23 -29.70 7.83
CA PRO A 110 1.51 -29.03 8.08
C PRO A 110 2.09 -28.23 6.90
N VAL A 111 1.61 -28.43 5.68
CA VAL A 111 2.04 -27.69 4.48
C VAL A 111 1.11 -26.51 4.17
N VAL A 112 -0.20 -26.71 4.28
CA VAL A 112 -1.23 -25.69 4.00
C VAL A 112 -1.22 -24.60 5.08
N SER A 113 -1.00 -24.98 6.35
CA SER A 113 -0.86 -24.04 7.47
C SER A 113 0.27 -23.04 7.23
N LYS A 114 1.46 -23.48 6.78
CA LYS A 114 2.61 -22.59 6.54
C LYS A 114 2.35 -21.61 5.40
N LEU A 115 1.72 -22.08 4.32
CA LEU A 115 1.41 -21.25 3.16
C LEU A 115 0.31 -20.23 3.48
N TYR A 116 -0.74 -20.67 4.18
CA TYR A 116 -1.82 -19.80 4.63
C TYR A 116 -1.35 -18.79 5.67
N SER A 117 -0.51 -19.18 6.63
CA SER A 117 0.09 -18.26 7.59
C SER A 117 1.02 -17.24 6.93
N ALA A 118 1.83 -17.65 5.95
CA ALA A 118 2.67 -16.71 5.20
C ALA A 118 1.83 -15.75 4.36
N LEU A 119 0.78 -16.23 3.67
CA LEU A 119 -0.14 -15.39 2.92
C LEU A 119 -0.96 -14.48 3.83
N LYS A 120 -1.49 -14.98 4.94
CA LYS A 120 -2.18 -14.20 5.98
C LYS A 120 -1.26 -13.13 6.53
N GLN A 121 0.00 -13.45 6.81
CA GLN A 121 0.99 -12.47 7.27
C GLN A 121 1.29 -11.42 6.20
N ILE A 122 1.38 -11.80 4.92
CA ILE A 122 1.52 -10.84 3.82
C ILE A 122 0.28 -9.96 3.70
N PHE A 123 -0.92 -10.53 3.77
CA PHE A 123 -2.18 -9.78 3.72
C PHE A 123 -2.36 -8.88 4.94
N GLU A 124 -2.10 -9.37 6.15
CA GLU A 124 -2.10 -8.57 7.38
C GLU A 124 -1.04 -7.48 7.31
N THR A 125 0.15 -7.73 6.77
CA THR A 125 1.18 -6.70 6.60
C THR A 125 0.73 -5.67 5.57
N VAL A 126 0.17 -6.09 4.43
CA VAL A 126 -0.30 -5.19 3.36
C VAL A 126 -1.56 -4.41 3.76
N MET A 127 -2.42 -4.98 4.60
CA MET A 127 -3.67 -4.37 5.05
C MET A 127 -3.48 -3.55 6.33
N ALA A 128 -2.64 -3.98 7.27
CA ALA A 128 -2.26 -3.21 8.46
C ALA A 128 -1.32 -2.04 8.12
N GLN A 129 -0.59 -2.09 7.00
CA GLN A 129 0.21 -0.94 6.54
C GLN A 129 -0.57 0.18 5.85
N LYS A 130 -1.91 0.08 5.71
CA LYS A 130 -2.67 1.04 4.88
C LYS A 130 -3.50 2.10 5.59
N SER A 131 -3.62 2.16 6.91
CA SER A 131 -4.26 3.35 7.52
C SER A 131 -3.86 3.75 8.93
N ASP A 132 -3.56 2.82 9.85
CA ASP A 132 -3.34 3.20 11.26
C ASP A 132 -1.87 3.33 11.69
N ALA A 133 -0.95 2.65 10.98
CA ALA A 133 0.48 2.69 11.31
C ALA A 133 1.19 3.95 10.78
N PHE A 134 0.72 4.54 9.67
CA PHE A 134 1.29 5.76 9.09
C PHE A 134 0.28 6.89 9.23
N ARG A 135 0.35 7.60 10.36
CA ARG A 135 -0.65 8.61 10.72
C ARG A 135 -0.57 9.84 9.83
N GLN A 136 0.64 10.21 9.39
CA GLN A 136 0.87 11.45 8.66
C GLN A 136 2.20 11.41 7.89
N ALA A 137 2.21 11.99 6.68
CA ALA A 137 3.45 12.25 5.96
C ALA A 137 4.15 13.47 6.56
N VAL A 138 5.46 13.40 6.74
CA VAL A 138 6.27 14.45 7.35
C VAL A 138 7.50 14.72 6.50
N LEU A 139 8.02 15.93 6.60
CA LEU A 139 9.28 16.33 6.01
C LEU A 139 10.31 16.45 7.13
N ILE A 140 11.44 15.77 6.97
CA ILE A 140 12.53 15.73 7.95
C ILE A 140 13.85 16.07 7.28
N GLU A 141 14.81 16.57 8.06
CA GLU A 141 16.16 16.85 7.58
C GLU A 141 17.03 15.59 7.72
N TYR A 142 17.47 15.00 6.61
CA TYR A 142 18.26 13.76 6.59
C TYR A 142 19.04 13.60 5.26
N PRO A 143 20.30 13.11 5.27
CA PRO A 143 21.10 12.70 6.42
C PRO A 143 21.92 13.84 7.05
N ARG A 144 21.92 15.04 6.45
CA ARG A 144 22.64 16.22 6.94
C ARG A 144 21.85 17.49 6.68
N ARG A 145 22.27 18.58 7.34
CA ARG A 145 21.67 19.92 7.18
C ARG A 145 21.53 20.35 5.72
N GLY A 146 20.38 20.94 5.41
CA GLY A 146 19.95 21.39 4.10
C GLY A 146 19.38 20.31 3.18
N ILE A 147 19.32 19.04 3.61
CA ILE A 147 18.79 17.92 2.81
C ILE A 147 17.49 17.42 3.44
N TRP A 148 16.43 17.36 2.63
CA TRP A 148 15.08 17.01 3.09
C TRP A 148 14.66 15.66 2.56
N ALA A 149 14.02 14.87 3.43
CA ALA A 149 13.43 13.59 3.09
C ALA A 149 11.97 13.52 3.54
N ILE A 150 11.16 12.79 2.79
CA ILE A 150 9.79 12.46 3.18
C ILE A 150 9.85 11.24 4.10
N GLY A 151 9.30 11.36 5.30
CA GLY A 151 9.08 10.27 6.24
C GLY A 151 7.61 10.13 6.59
N PHE A 152 7.29 9.10 7.36
CA PHE A 152 5.94 8.84 7.84
C PHE A 152 5.93 8.72 9.36
N LEU A 153 5.10 9.52 10.01
CA LEU A 153 4.92 9.49 11.46
C LEU A 153 4.18 8.21 11.85
N THR A 154 4.82 7.38 12.67
CA THR A 154 4.25 6.11 13.13
C THR A 154 3.77 6.13 14.58
N GLY A 155 4.22 7.10 15.38
CA GLY A 155 3.77 7.28 16.75
C GLY A 155 4.69 8.19 17.58
N THR A 156 4.35 8.35 18.85
CA THR A 156 5.24 8.97 19.84
C THR A 156 6.12 7.88 20.45
N THR A 157 7.38 8.20 20.72
CA THR A 157 8.31 7.25 21.34
C THR A 157 8.04 7.14 22.83
N GLU A 158 8.09 5.92 23.35
CA GLU A 158 7.94 5.60 24.78
C GLU A 158 9.04 4.62 25.21
N GLY A 159 9.22 4.42 26.52
CA GLY A 159 10.16 3.45 27.07
C GLY A 159 11.62 3.90 27.02
N GLU A 160 12.54 2.95 26.83
CA GLU A 160 13.99 3.16 26.97
C GLU A 160 14.53 4.28 26.07
N VAL A 161 14.12 4.32 24.80
CA VAL A 161 14.58 5.34 23.86
C VAL A 161 14.18 6.74 24.32
N GLN A 162 12.93 6.92 24.76
CA GLN A 162 12.47 8.23 25.27
C GLN A 162 13.14 8.58 26.61
N ASN A 163 13.45 7.59 27.46
CA ASN A 163 14.13 7.83 28.74
C ASN A 163 15.59 8.27 28.56
N LEU A 164 16.22 7.92 27.43
CA LEU A 164 17.59 8.31 27.08
C LEU A 164 17.66 9.62 26.30
N THR A 165 16.55 10.08 25.71
CA THR A 165 16.48 11.35 24.98
C THR A 165 15.91 12.46 25.86
N GLN A 166 16.60 13.60 25.94
CA GLN A 166 16.12 14.74 26.74
C GLN A 166 14.84 15.36 26.18
N GLU A 167 14.70 15.40 24.86
CA GLU A 167 13.56 15.98 24.18
C GLU A 167 12.45 14.95 23.95
N ARG A 168 11.22 15.43 23.73
CA ARG A 168 10.12 14.53 23.32
C ARG A 168 10.34 14.11 21.88
N VAL A 169 10.66 12.84 21.68
CA VAL A 169 10.95 12.28 20.35
C VAL A 169 9.76 11.52 19.79
N VAL A 170 9.69 11.46 18.46
CA VAL A 170 8.66 10.77 17.70
C VAL A 170 9.26 9.74 16.76
N ASN A 171 8.48 8.70 16.47
CA ASN A 171 8.86 7.63 15.56
C ASN A 171 8.55 8.06 14.13
N VAL A 172 9.58 8.12 13.29
CA VAL A 172 9.46 8.43 11.87
C VAL A 172 10.05 7.28 11.05
N PHE A 173 9.24 6.68 10.19
CA PHE A 173 9.71 5.73 9.19
C PHE A 173 10.18 6.49 7.95
N LEU A 174 11.46 6.37 7.62
CA LEU A 174 12.07 6.93 6.42
C LEU A 174 12.19 5.82 5.36
N PRO A 175 11.33 5.78 4.33
CA PRO A 175 11.37 4.77 3.29
C PRO A 175 12.58 4.92 2.36
N THR A 176 12.98 3.83 1.72
CA THR A 176 13.87 3.87 0.54
C THR A 176 13.08 4.07 -0.74
N THR A 177 13.69 4.70 -1.74
CA THR A 177 13.10 4.85 -3.09
C THR A 177 13.76 3.86 -4.07
N PRO A 178 13.03 3.33 -5.06
CA PRO A 178 11.59 3.42 -5.27
C PRO A 178 10.77 2.44 -4.42
N ASN A 179 11.42 1.55 -3.67
CA ASN A 179 10.76 0.49 -2.90
C ASN A 179 10.54 0.89 -1.43
N PRO A 180 9.31 1.25 -1.01
CA PRO A 180 9.01 1.75 0.33
C PRO A 180 8.88 0.62 1.37
N THR A 181 9.12 -0.64 0.99
CA THR A 181 9.07 -1.77 1.93
C THR A 181 10.30 -1.84 2.84
N SER A 182 11.38 -1.16 2.47
CA SER A 182 12.58 -0.98 3.28
C SER A 182 12.76 0.49 3.66
N GLY A 183 13.51 0.73 4.74
CA GLY A 183 13.71 2.06 5.28
C GLY A 183 14.42 2.04 6.62
N PHE A 184 14.49 3.22 7.23
CA PHE A 184 15.03 3.43 8.56
C PHE A 184 13.91 3.82 9.52
N LEU A 185 14.00 3.35 10.76
CA LEU A 185 13.26 3.93 11.88
C LEU A 185 14.13 5.02 12.50
N LEU A 186 13.62 6.24 12.50
CA LEU A 186 14.27 7.40 13.09
C LEU A 186 13.49 7.86 14.32
N PHE A 187 14.22 8.24 15.36
CA PHE A 187 13.70 8.91 16.54
C PHE A 187 14.16 10.36 16.49
N LEU A 188 13.23 11.28 16.25
CA LEU A 188 13.54 12.69 16.01
C LEU A 188 12.78 13.55 17.02
N PRO A 189 13.37 14.66 17.51
CA PRO A 189 12.62 15.64 18.26
C PRO A 189 11.36 16.07 17.50
N LYS A 190 10.23 16.15 18.21
CA LYS A 190 8.95 16.53 17.59
C LYS A 190 9.03 17.88 16.86
N GLU A 191 9.88 18.77 17.33
CA GLU A 191 10.07 20.11 16.78
C GLU A 191 10.80 20.12 15.43
N ASP A 192 11.60 19.09 15.14
CA ASP A 192 12.38 18.99 13.90
C ASP A 192 11.60 18.30 12.77
N VAL A 193 10.38 17.87 13.08
CA VAL A 193 9.49 17.17 12.15
C VAL A 193 8.46 18.16 11.59
N ILE A 194 8.49 18.38 10.28
CA ILE A 194 7.55 19.29 9.62
C ILE A 194 6.36 18.49 9.08
N PRO A 195 5.16 18.63 9.64
CA PRO A 195 3.98 17.93 9.13
C PRO A 195 3.62 18.40 7.72
N LEU A 196 3.46 17.44 6.80
CA LEU A 196 2.93 17.71 5.46
C LEU A 196 1.39 17.66 5.49
N THR A 197 0.77 18.45 4.63
CA THR A 197 -0.69 18.52 4.45
C THR A 197 -1.20 17.55 3.38
N MET A 198 -0.29 16.94 2.61
CA MET A 198 -0.65 15.93 1.60
C MET A 198 -1.13 14.63 2.27
N LYS A 199 -1.93 13.86 1.54
CA LYS A 199 -2.36 12.55 2.00
C LYS A 199 -1.19 11.58 2.01
N VAL A 200 -1.24 10.57 2.90
CA VAL A 200 -0.19 9.54 3.01
C VAL A 200 0.00 8.81 1.68
N GLU A 201 -1.08 8.50 0.97
CA GLU A 201 -1.03 7.83 -0.34
C GLU A 201 -0.35 8.69 -1.41
N ASP A 202 -0.55 10.00 -1.35
CA ASP A 202 0.06 10.96 -2.26
C ASP A 202 1.58 11.05 -2.00
N ALA A 203 2.00 11.06 -0.74
CA ALA A 203 3.40 11.00 -0.35
C ALA A 203 4.07 9.69 -0.78
N ILE A 204 3.41 8.53 -0.59
CA ILE A 204 3.92 7.23 -1.02
C ILE A 204 4.13 7.22 -2.54
N LYS A 205 3.19 7.73 -3.34
CA LYS A 205 3.36 7.84 -4.80
C LYS A 205 4.59 8.66 -5.17
N MET A 206 4.80 9.77 -4.48
CA MET A 206 5.98 10.63 -4.71
C MET A 206 7.27 9.87 -4.41
N VAL A 207 7.36 9.20 -3.26
CA VAL A 207 8.52 8.38 -2.85
C VAL A 207 8.78 7.24 -3.86
N VAL A 208 7.74 6.46 -4.20
CA VAL A 208 7.86 5.33 -5.14
C VAL A 208 8.30 5.79 -6.53
N SER A 209 7.81 6.94 -6.99
CA SER A 209 8.20 7.50 -8.28
C SER A 209 9.59 8.16 -8.28
N GLY A 210 10.28 8.21 -7.13
CA GLY A 210 11.55 8.94 -6.99
C GLY A 210 11.40 10.45 -7.18
N GLY A 211 10.21 11.00 -6.93
CA GLY A 211 9.91 12.43 -7.09
C GLY A 211 9.43 12.84 -8.49
N ILE A 212 9.29 11.91 -9.44
CA ILE A 212 8.76 12.21 -10.78
C ILE A 212 7.28 12.61 -10.71
N VAL A 213 6.51 11.97 -9.82
CA VAL A 213 5.10 12.29 -9.59
C VAL A 213 5.00 13.26 -8.43
N THR A 214 4.53 14.48 -8.71
CA THR A 214 4.28 15.51 -7.69
C THR A 214 2.79 15.58 -7.38
N PRO A 215 2.38 15.31 -6.12
CA PRO A 215 0.98 15.47 -5.72
C PRO A 215 0.51 16.92 -5.78
N PRO A 216 -0.79 17.17 -6.02
CA PRO A 216 -1.33 18.51 -6.00
C PRO A 216 -1.25 19.12 -4.58
N ASP A 217 -0.70 20.33 -4.49
CA ASP A 217 -0.65 21.09 -3.23
C ASP A 217 -1.99 21.77 -2.95
N ARG A 218 -2.71 21.24 -1.96
CA ARG A 218 -4.06 21.67 -1.56
C ARG A 218 -4.06 22.84 -0.57
N ARG A 219 -2.89 23.39 -0.20
CA ARG A 219 -2.79 24.57 0.67
C ARG A 219 -3.23 25.85 -0.05
N THR A 220 -3.60 26.87 0.73
CA THR A 220 -3.92 28.20 0.21
C THR A 220 -2.68 28.91 -0.33
N ASP A 221 -2.86 29.88 -1.23
CA ASP A 221 -1.72 30.62 -1.79
C ASP A 221 -0.96 31.43 -0.75
N ALA A 222 -1.65 31.92 0.29
CA ALA A 222 -1.04 32.57 1.43
C ALA A 222 -0.11 31.62 2.22
N GLU A 223 -0.50 30.35 2.38
CA GLU A 223 0.34 29.33 3.03
C GLU A 223 1.51 28.88 2.16
N LYS A 224 1.31 28.82 0.83
CA LYS A 224 2.37 28.48 -0.13
C LYS A 224 3.46 29.56 -0.19
N ALA A 225 3.09 30.83 0.01
CA ALA A 225 4.02 31.96 -0.02
C ALA A 225 4.98 32.00 1.19
N GLN A 226 4.75 31.22 2.24
CA GLN A 226 5.57 31.20 3.44
C GLN A 226 6.46 29.96 3.49
N PRO A 227 7.74 30.06 3.07
CA PRO A 227 8.67 28.95 3.22
C PRO A 227 8.93 28.70 4.71
N LYS A 228 8.54 27.52 5.19
CA LYS A 228 8.71 27.12 6.60
C LYS A 228 10.12 26.64 6.92
N THR A 229 10.95 26.39 5.92
CA THR A 229 12.29 25.85 6.13
C THR A 229 13.33 26.46 5.20
N SER A 230 14.54 26.63 5.73
CA SER A 230 15.77 26.84 4.99
C SER A 230 16.91 26.25 5.82
N ALA A 231 18.00 25.79 5.19
CA ALA A 231 19.17 25.28 5.90
C ALA A 231 19.70 26.29 6.95
N LYS A 232 19.58 27.60 6.68
CA LYS A 232 20.00 28.68 7.60
C LYS A 232 19.04 28.92 8.76
N THR A 233 17.77 28.52 8.62
CA THR A 233 16.75 28.70 9.65
C THR A 233 16.96 27.72 10.81
N PHE A 234 17.27 26.46 10.48
CA PHE A 234 17.54 25.42 11.48
C PHE A 234 18.84 25.67 12.27
N GLU A 235 19.92 26.12 11.60
CA GLU A 235 21.15 26.52 12.32
C GLU A 235 20.90 27.56 13.42
N ARG A 236 19.99 28.53 13.18
CA ARG A 236 19.66 29.55 14.17
C ARG A 236 18.81 29.00 15.32
N LEU A 237 17.91 28.06 15.05
CA LEU A 237 17.10 27.39 16.07
C LEU A 237 17.98 26.52 16.97
N ASP A 238 18.92 25.77 16.40
CA ASP A 238 19.85 24.93 17.16
C ASP A 238 20.75 25.78 18.07
N ILE A 239 21.31 26.88 17.56
CA ILE A 239 22.08 27.83 18.38
C ILE A 239 21.24 28.40 19.52
N ALA A 240 19.94 28.66 19.28
CA ALA A 240 19.04 29.14 20.31
C ALA A 240 18.75 28.06 21.37
N ARG A 241 18.58 26.79 20.96
CA ARG A 241 18.40 25.65 21.86
C ARG A 241 19.64 25.40 22.71
N GLU A 242 20.83 25.35 22.11
CA GLU A 242 22.09 25.16 22.84
C GLU A 242 22.30 26.24 23.90
N LYS A 243 22.00 27.51 23.58
CA LYS A 243 22.06 28.61 24.55
C LYS A 243 21.04 28.45 25.69
N GLN A 244 19.82 27.99 25.39
CA GLN A 244 18.80 27.75 26.41
C GLN A 244 19.15 26.57 27.32
N THR A 245 19.75 25.50 26.79
CA THR A 245 20.21 24.35 27.56
C THR A 245 21.42 24.69 28.42
N SER A 246 22.39 25.44 27.88
CA SER A 246 23.57 25.88 28.63
C SER A 246 23.22 26.82 29.79
N GLY A 247 22.27 27.75 29.60
CA GLY A 247 21.83 28.65 30.67
C GLY A 247 21.05 27.98 31.81
N ARG A 248 20.67 26.71 31.65
CA ARG A 248 19.91 25.92 32.63
C ARG A 248 20.79 24.99 33.48
N LEU A 249 22.06 24.83 33.10
CA LEU A 249 23.07 24.05 33.82
C LEU A 249 23.92 24.93 34.76
N ASP A 250 23.89 26.26 34.59
CA ASP A 250 24.65 27.25 35.35
C ASP A 250 23.86 27.90 36.52
N THR A 251 22.71 27.33 36.90
CA THR A 251 21.87 27.75 38.05
C THR A 251 21.54 26.56 38.93
#